data_AF-A0A9E6F5J8-F1
#
_entry.id   AF-A0A9E6F5J8-F1
#
_cell.length_a   1.000
_cell.length_b   1.000
_cell.length_c   1.000
_cell.angle_alpha   90.00
_cell.angle_beta   90.00
_cell.angle_gamma   90.00
#
_symmetry.space_group_name_H-M   'P 1'
#
loop_
_entity.id
_entity.type
_entity.pdbx_description
1 polymer ?
#
loop_
_entity_poly.entity_id
_entity_poly.type
_entity_poly.pdbx_seq_one_letter_code
_entity_poly.pdbx_strand_id
1 'polypeptide(L)'
;MFLDAISENIAELNDALSKDNFEQIARVGHNMKGSGGGYGFDKISIIGSQIEQAGKNRNKEPIPGLLSELSDYMQRVEIIYQEM
;
A
#
# COMPACT_ATOMS: atom_id res chain seq x y z
N MET A 1 10.97 9.57 -6.06
CA MET A 1 10.67 10.14 -4.72
C MET A 1 9.90 9.08 -3.93
N PHE A 2 9.83 9.15 -2.59
CA PHE A 2 9.11 8.13 -1.79
C PHE A 2 7.63 8.00 -2.22
N LEU A 3 6.98 9.11 -2.58
CA LEU A 3 5.59 9.15 -3.05
C LEU A 3 5.38 8.44 -4.41
N ASP A 4 6.36 8.52 -5.32
CA ASP A 4 6.31 7.80 -6.60
C ASP A 4 6.28 6.29 -6.37
N ALA A 5 7.12 5.80 -5.47
CA ALA A 5 7.19 4.38 -5.14
C ALA A 5 5.87 3.86 -4.54
N ILE A 6 5.17 4.67 -3.73
CA ILE A 6 3.85 4.28 -3.21
C ILE A 6 2.79 4.28 -4.32
N SER A 7 2.83 5.25 -5.23
CA SER A 7 1.94 5.29 -6.39
C SER A 7 2.12 4.08 -7.30
N GLU A 8 3.36 3.65 -7.54
CA GLU A 8 3.69 2.42 -8.26
C GLU A 8 3.14 1.17 -7.55
N ASN A 9 3.30 1.08 -6.23
CA ASN A 9 2.73 -0.03 -5.44
C ASN A 9 1.19 -0.08 -5.54
N ILE A 10 0.51 1.06 -5.53
CA ILE A 10 -0.96 1.13 -5.72
C ILE A 10 -1.35 0.60 -7.11
N ALA A 11 -0.63 0.99 -8.15
CA ALA A 11 -0.88 0.52 -9.51
C ALA A 11 -0.65 -1.00 -9.63
N GLU A 12 0.46 -1.52 -9.08
CA GLU A 12 0.76 -2.96 -9.06
C GLU A 12 -0.31 -3.76 -8.31
N LEU A 13 -0.80 -3.26 -7.17
CA LEU A 13 -1.84 -3.93 -6.40
C LEU A 13 -3.18 -3.95 -7.11
N ASN A 14 -3.55 -2.88 -7.82
CA ASN A 14 -4.77 -2.85 -8.63
C ASN A 14 -4.69 -3.85 -9.80
N ASP A 15 -3.56 -3.91 -10.50
CA ASP A 15 -3.34 -4.89 -11.56
C ASP A 15 -3.39 -6.33 -11.02
N ALA A 16 -2.68 -6.59 -9.92
CA ALA A 16 -2.68 -7.90 -9.27
C ALA A 16 -4.08 -8.30 -8.77
N LEU A 17 -4.85 -7.37 -8.23
CA LEU A 17 -6.23 -7.59 -7.81
C LEU A 17 -7.14 -7.95 -8.99
N SER A 18 -6.99 -7.27 -10.13
CA SER A 18 -7.78 -7.57 -11.34
C SER A 18 -7.53 -8.95 -11.92
N LYS A 19 -6.34 -9.52 -11.65
CA LYS A 19 -5.90 -10.84 -12.10
C LYS A 19 -6.07 -11.92 -11.02
N ASP A 20 -6.66 -11.59 -9.87
CA ASP A 20 -6.68 -12.43 -8.66
C ASP A 20 -5.28 -13.01 -8.31
N ASN A 21 -4.22 -12.24 -8.58
CA ASN A 21 -2.83 -12.63 -8.33
C ASN A 21 -2.44 -12.36 -6.87
N PHE A 22 -2.90 -13.24 -5.99
CA PHE A 22 -2.69 -13.15 -4.55
C PHE A 22 -1.22 -13.24 -4.12
N GLU A 23 -0.37 -13.92 -4.89
CA GLU A 23 1.07 -14.01 -4.62
C GLU A 23 1.74 -12.64 -4.79
N GLN A 24 1.39 -11.95 -5.88
CA GLN A 24 1.90 -10.60 -6.14
C GLN A 24 1.36 -9.60 -5.11
N ILE A 25 0.08 -9.69 -4.73
CA ILE A 25 -0.50 -8.89 -3.63
C ILE A 25 0.31 -9.08 -2.35
N ALA A 26 0.60 -10.33 -1.97
CA ALA A 26 1.37 -10.62 -0.76
C ALA A 26 2.80 -10.03 -0.83
N ARG A 27 3.45 -10.15 -1.99
CA ARG A 27 4.80 -9.62 -2.23
C ARG A 27 4.86 -8.10 -2.11
N VAL A 28 3.91 -7.40 -2.74
CA VAL A 28 3.85 -5.92 -2.70
C VAL A 28 3.56 -5.43 -1.28
N GLY A 29 2.61 -6.05 -0.57
CA GLY A 29 2.32 -5.73 0.83
C GLY A 29 3.54 -5.92 1.75
N HIS A 30 4.32 -6.99 1.54
CA HIS A 30 5.55 -7.24 2.27
C HIS A 30 6.61 -6.16 2.03
N ASN A 31 6.79 -5.72 0.79
CA ASN A 31 7.74 -4.66 0.45
C ASN A 31 7.35 -3.33 1.10
N MET A 32 6.06 -2.97 1.05
CA MET A 32 5.53 -1.75 1.65
C MET A 32 5.69 -1.71 3.16
N LYS A 33 5.54 -2.87 3.84
CA LYS A 33 5.76 -2.99 5.28
C LYS A 33 7.15 -2.51 5.70
N GLY A 34 8.18 -2.79 4.89
CA GLY A 34 9.56 -2.42 5.15
C GLY A 34 9.90 -0.95 4.90
N SER A 35 9.03 -0.18 4.25
CA SER A 35 9.33 1.18 3.79
C SER A 35 9.01 2.28 4.80
N GLY A 36 8.21 2.02 5.84
CA GLY A 36 7.60 3.06 6.69
C GLY A 36 8.35 3.45 7.97
N GLY A 37 9.32 2.64 8.43
CA GLY A 37 9.88 2.76 9.79
C GLY A 37 10.79 3.98 10.06
N GLY A 38 11.21 4.72 9.04
CA GLY A 38 12.17 5.83 9.18
C GLY A 38 11.57 7.22 9.35
N TYR A 39 10.29 7.42 9.04
CA TYR A 39 9.69 8.75 8.83
C TYR A 39 8.32 8.97 9.52
N GLY A 40 7.87 8.05 10.38
CA GLY A 40 6.53 8.12 10.99
C GLY A 40 5.40 7.64 10.06
N PHE A 41 5.76 6.91 9.00
CA PHE A 41 4.82 6.27 8.07
C PHE A 41 4.36 4.90 8.58
N ASP A 42 4.14 4.75 9.89
CA ASP A 42 3.62 3.53 10.51
C ASP A 42 2.32 3.08 9.83
N LYS A 43 1.53 4.04 9.35
CA LYS A 43 0.30 3.78 8.62
C LYS A 43 0.53 3.02 7.31
N ILE A 44 1.59 3.33 6.55
CA ILE A 44 1.96 2.58 5.33
C ILE A 44 2.41 1.17 5.72
N SER A 45 3.20 1.04 6.79
CA SER A 45 3.65 -0.28 7.25
C SER A 45 2.48 -1.16 7.73
N ILE A 46 1.50 -0.57 8.41
CA ILE A 46 0.27 -1.24 8.85
C ILE A 46 -0.58 -1.66 7.66
N ILE A 47 -0.80 -0.77 6.69
CA ILE A 47 -1.56 -1.08 5.47
C ILE A 47 -0.86 -2.17 4.66
N GLY A 48 0.46 -2.08 4.48
CA GLY A 48 1.27 -3.10 3.80
C GLY A 48 1.16 -4.47 4.47
N SER A 49 1.19 -4.53 5.81
CA SER A 49 0.99 -5.78 6.55
C SER A 49 -0.41 -6.37 6.36
N GLN A 50 -1.46 -5.54 6.27
CA GLN A 50 -2.82 -6.02 6.04
C GLN A 50 -2.98 -6.54 4.60
N ILE A 51 -2.40 -5.86 3.62
CA ILE A 51 -2.36 -6.31 2.22
C ILE A 51 -1.59 -7.64 2.09
N GLU A 52 -0.46 -7.77 2.79
CA GLU A 52 0.32 -9.01 2.83
C GLU A 52 -0.54 -10.18 3.34
N GLN A 53 -1.26 -9.98 4.45
CA GLN A 53 -2.15 -10.99 5.02
C GLN A 53 -3.34 -11.31 4.10
N ALA A 54 -3.94 -10.30 3.47
CA ALA A 54 -5.02 -10.46 2.51
C ALA A 54 -4.59 -11.32 1.32
N GLY A 55 -3.40 -11.06 0.76
CA GLY A 55 -2.78 -11.88 -0.28
C GLY A 55 -2.53 -13.33 0.18
N LYS A 56 -1.90 -13.52 1.35
CA LYS A 56 -1.65 -14.87 1.90
C LYS A 56 -2.93 -15.68 2.14
N ASN A 57 -3.99 -15.02 2.60
CA ASN A 57 -5.28 -15.63 2.87
C ASN A 57 -6.16 -15.75 1.62
N ARG A 58 -5.69 -15.26 0.46
CA ARG A 58 -6.46 -15.15 -0.79
C ARG A 58 -7.81 -14.43 -0.60
N ASN A 59 -7.82 -13.47 0.33
CA ASN A 59 -8.99 -12.68 0.66
C ASN A 59 -8.89 -11.33 -0.03
N LYS A 60 -9.70 -11.10 -1.06
CA LYS A 60 -9.74 -9.84 -1.79
C LYS A 60 -10.63 -8.77 -1.17
N GLU A 61 -11.54 -9.13 -0.27
CA GLU A 61 -12.50 -8.19 0.32
C GLU A 61 -11.86 -6.95 0.96
N PRO A 62 -10.79 -7.06 1.77
CA PRO A 62 -10.19 -5.88 2.40
C PRO A 62 -9.33 -5.04 1.45
N ILE A 63 -8.86 -5.61 0.32
CA ILE A 63 -7.84 -4.98 -0.53
C ILE A 63 -8.28 -3.63 -1.10
N PRO A 64 -9.48 -3.46 -1.68
CA PRO A 64 -9.94 -2.16 -2.17
C PRO A 64 -9.99 -1.08 -1.09
N GLY A 65 -10.43 -1.44 0.12
CA GLY A 65 -10.48 -0.51 1.25
C GLY A 65 -9.10 -0.05 1.69
N LEU A 66 -8.15 -0.99 1.75
CA LEU A 66 -6.75 -0.71 2.09
C LEU A 66 -6.06 0.18 1.04
N LEU A 67 -6.37 -0.02 -0.24
CA LEU A 67 -5.87 0.82 -1.34
C LEU A 67 -6.43 2.25 -1.27
N SER A 68 -7.71 2.40 -0.93
CA SER A 68 -8.32 3.71 -0.71
C SER A 68 -7.66 4.44 0.46
N GLU A 69 -7.47 3.75 1.59
CA GLU A 69 -6.83 4.34 2.77
C GLU A 69 -5.38 4.77 2.51
N LEU A 70 -4.65 3.98 1.70
CA LEU A 70 -3.29 4.32 1.29
C LEU A 70 -3.25 5.56 0.39
N SER A 71 -4.20 5.66 -0.54
CA SER A 71 -4.30 6.81 -1.47
C SER A 71 -4.64 8.10 -0.71
N ASP A 72 -5.60 8.04 0.21
CA ASP A 72 -5.97 9.17 1.07
C ASP A 72 -4.80 9.62 1.95
N TYR A 73 -4.03 8.67 2.45
CA TYR A 73 -2.84 8.96 3.25
C TYR A 73 -1.77 9.68 2.42
N MET A 74 -1.52 9.22 1.19
CA MET A 74 -0.59 9.88 0.26
C MET A 74 -1.01 11.30 -0.08
N GLN A 75 -2.29 11.53 -0.36
CA GLN A 75 -2.79 12.87 -0.65
C GLN A 75 -2.57 13.84 0.53
N ARG A 76 -2.82 13.37 1.76
CA ARG A 76 -2.59 14.19 2.97
C ARG A 76 -1.11 14.47 3.20
N VAL A 77 -0.24 13.49 2.97
CA VAL A 77 1.21 13.64 3.11
C VAL A 77 1.73 14.65 2.09
N GLU A 78 1.34 14.52 0.82
CA GLU A 78 1.71 15.47 -0.25
C GLU A 78 1.34 16.92 0.12
N ILE A 79 0.13 17.14 0.64
CA ILE A 79 -0.32 18.48 1.09
C ILE A 79 0.60 19.05 2.18
N ILE A 80 1.03 18.24 3.17
CA ILE A 80 1.90 18.70 4.26
C ILE A 80 3.30 19.07 3.74
N TYR A 81 3.83 18.32 2.77
CA TYR A 81 5.15 18.60 2.19
C TYR A 81 5.14 19.78 1.21
N GLN A 82 3.98 20.13 0.65
CA GLN A 82 3.85 21.23 -0.30
C GLN A 82 3.62 22.60 0.35
N GLU A 83 3.21 22.65 1.63
CA GLU A 83 3.08 23.88 2.41
C GLU A 83 4.31 24.22 3.29
N MET A 84 5.44 23.51 3.11
CA MET A 84 6.73 23.82 3.77
C MET A 84 7.75 24.46 2.84
#